data_AF-A0ABC8U628-F1
#
_entry.id   AF-A0ABC8U628-F1
#
_cell.length_a   1.000
_cell.length_b   1.000
_cell.length_c   1.000
_cell.angle_alpha   90.00
_cell.angle_beta   90.00
_cell.angle_gamma   90.00
#
_symmetry.space_group_name_H-M   'P 1'
#
loop_
_entity.id
_entity.type
_entity.pdbx_description
1 polymer ?
#
loop_
_entity_poly.entity_id
_entity_poly.type
_entity_poly.pdbx_seq_one_letter_code
_entity_poly.pdbx_strand_id
1 'polypeptide(L)'
;MNHEKEKMIKLHFYFHKQLDGKSLTGARVATANTTEGSPTTFGVFDVTDDPVTAEPKALPKLQVGRAYGLHSATSLEEGNREPILCH
;
A
#
# COMPACT_ATOMS: atom_id res chain seq x y z
N MET A 1 -7.07 -34.59 -24.42
CA MET A 1 -7.41 -33.41 -23.60
C MET A 1 -6.67 -32.23 -24.19
N ASN A 2 -7.37 -31.22 -24.71
CA ASN A 2 -6.73 -29.99 -25.16
C ASN A 2 -6.38 -29.17 -23.92
N HIS A 3 -5.08 -28.96 -23.68
CA HIS A 3 -4.63 -27.99 -22.71
C HIS A 3 -4.66 -26.63 -23.40
N GLU A 4 -5.54 -25.72 -22.97
CA GLU A 4 -5.45 -24.33 -23.40
C GLU A 4 -4.08 -23.77 -23.02
N LYS A 5 -3.49 -22.98 -23.92
CA LYS A 5 -2.21 -22.32 -23.62
C LYS A 5 -2.41 -21.37 -22.44
N GLU A 6 -1.58 -21.52 -21.43
CA GLU A 6 -1.51 -20.61 -20.30
C GLU A 6 -1.28 -19.16 -20.79
N LYS A 7 -2.13 -18.24 -20.34
CA LYS A 7 -2.03 -16.82 -20.67
C LYS A 7 -1.39 -16.06 -19.51
N MET A 8 -0.15 -15.61 -19.70
CA MET A 8 0.58 -14.80 -18.73
C MET A 8 0.50 -13.30 -19.10
N ILE A 9 0.30 -12.44 -18.10
CA ILE A 9 0.26 -10.98 -18.26
C ILE A 9 1.21 -10.35 -17.25
N LYS A 10 2.07 -9.44 -17.71
CA LYS A 10 2.90 -8.60 -16.84
C LYS A 10 2.23 -7.25 -16.68
N LEU A 11 1.98 -6.84 -15.44
CA LEU A 11 1.42 -5.54 -15.10
C LEU A 11 2.51 -4.65 -14.50
N HIS A 12 2.44 -3.36 -14.79
CA HIS A 12 3.30 -2.33 -14.20
C HIS A 12 2.44 -1.13 -13.89
N PHE A 13 2.44 -0.71 -12.62
CA PHE A 13 1.62 0.38 -12.11
C PHE A 13 2.23 0.91 -10.80
N TYR A 14 1.74 2.06 -10.35
CA TYR A 14 2.25 2.76 -9.18
C TYR A 14 1.14 2.95 -8.14
N PHE A 15 1.43 2.64 -6.87
CA PHE A 15 0.55 2.91 -5.73
C PHE A 15 0.86 4.26 -5.11
N HIS A 16 -0.17 4.97 -4.67
CA HIS A 16 -0.03 6.28 -4.01
C HIS A 16 -0.72 6.28 -2.67
N LYS A 17 0.02 5.93 -1.62
CA LYS A 17 -0.48 5.97 -0.24
C LYS A 17 -0.42 7.40 0.30
N GLN A 18 -1.56 7.96 0.65
CA GLN A 18 -1.66 9.28 1.26
C GLN A 18 -2.20 9.16 2.70
N LEU A 19 -1.28 9.31 3.67
CA LEU A 19 -1.55 9.20 5.11
C LEU A 19 -1.80 10.56 5.79
N ASP A 20 -1.67 11.67 5.06
CA ASP A 20 -1.82 13.03 5.57
C ASP A 20 -2.42 14.00 4.53
N GLY A 21 -2.86 15.17 5.00
CA GLY A 21 -3.47 16.21 4.17
C GLY A 21 -4.97 15.98 3.89
N LYS A 22 -5.49 16.69 2.87
CA LYS A 22 -6.93 16.85 2.64
C LYS A 22 -7.60 15.64 1.96
N SER A 23 -6.81 14.70 1.44
CA SER A 23 -7.26 13.54 0.68
C SER A 23 -6.66 12.26 1.26
N LEU A 24 -7.02 11.94 2.51
CA LEU A 24 -6.62 10.70 3.15
C LEU A 24 -7.15 9.51 2.35
N THR A 25 -6.24 8.65 1.89
CA THR A 25 -6.59 7.40 1.20
C THR A 25 -6.42 6.19 2.11
N GLY A 26 -5.89 6.37 3.32
CA GLY A 26 -5.83 5.35 4.35
C GLY A 26 -6.13 5.89 5.75
N ALA A 27 -6.43 4.98 6.66
CA ALA A 27 -6.71 5.31 8.06
C ALA A 27 -6.15 4.23 9.00
N ARG A 28 -5.67 4.64 10.16
CA ARG A 28 -5.28 3.70 11.22
C ARG A 28 -6.51 3.07 11.84
N VAL A 29 -6.54 1.75 11.92
CA VAL A 29 -7.68 0.99 12.46
C VAL A 29 -7.35 0.26 13.76
N ALA A 30 -6.07 -0.07 14.01
CA ALA A 30 -5.64 -0.64 15.28
C ALA A 30 -4.14 -0.41 15.54
N THR A 31 -3.76 -0.46 16.82
CA THR A 31 -2.38 -0.41 17.31
C THR A 31 -2.19 -1.39 18.46
N ALA A 32 -1.01 -2.00 18.56
CA ALA A 32 -0.61 -2.70 19.77
C ALA A 32 -0.18 -1.69 20.85
N ASN A 33 -0.24 -2.09 22.12
CA ASN A 33 0.21 -1.24 23.24
C ASN A 33 1.69 -0.86 23.15
N THR A 34 2.50 -1.64 22.43
CA THR A 34 3.93 -1.42 22.23
C THR A 34 4.25 -0.60 20.98
N THR A 35 3.25 -0.30 20.13
CA THR A 35 3.46 0.34 18.82
C THR A 35 4.11 1.72 18.94
N GLU A 36 3.71 2.55 19.91
CA GLU A 36 4.27 3.91 20.07
C GLU A 36 5.74 3.92 20.47
N GLY A 37 6.17 2.95 21.28
CA GLY A 37 7.57 2.79 21.71
C GLY A 37 8.41 1.97 20.73
N SER A 38 7.79 1.38 19.70
CA SER A 38 8.50 0.55 18.73
C SER A 38 9.28 1.41 17.72
N PRO A 39 10.57 1.11 17.49
CA PRO A 39 11.36 1.83 16.50
C PRO A 39 10.82 1.65 15.06
N THR A 40 10.08 0.57 14.81
CA THR A 40 9.54 0.18 13.50
C THR A 40 8.03 0.38 13.39
N THR A 41 7.37 0.90 14.44
CA THR A 41 5.91 0.94 14.57
C THR A 41 5.23 -0.44 14.50
N PHE A 42 5.93 -1.48 14.96
CA PHE A 42 5.42 -2.86 14.98
C PHE A 42 4.01 -2.96 15.58
N GLY A 43 3.15 -3.75 14.94
CA GLY A 43 1.79 -4.01 15.42
C GLY A 43 0.78 -2.92 15.08
N VAL A 44 1.16 -1.96 14.23
CA VAL A 44 0.23 -1.01 13.63
C VAL A 44 -0.62 -1.68 12.53
N PHE A 45 -1.88 -1.30 12.40
CA PHE A 45 -2.75 -1.71 11.29
C PHE A 45 -3.43 -0.49 10.68
N ASP A 46 -3.27 -0.32 9.37
CA ASP A 46 -3.94 0.71 8.57
C ASP A 46 -4.83 0.05 7.51
N VAL A 47 -6.03 0.59 7.30
CA VAL A 47 -6.87 0.32 6.13
C VAL A 47 -6.49 1.28 5.00
N THR A 48 -6.55 0.80 3.77
CA THR A 48 -6.08 1.51 2.59
C THR A 48 -7.10 1.44 1.46
N ASP A 49 -7.26 2.56 0.77
CA ASP A 49 -8.07 2.79 -0.43
C ASP A 49 -7.29 3.74 -1.38
N ASP A 50 -6.17 3.26 -1.89
CA ASP A 50 -5.19 4.06 -2.63
C ASP A 50 -5.45 4.06 -4.14
N PRO A 51 -5.31 5.20 -4.85
CA PRO A 51 -5.33 5.21 -6.30
C PRO A 51 -4.10 4.48 -6.87
N VAL A 52 -4.32 3.74 -7.95
CA VAL A 52 -3.26 3.08 -8.73
C VAL A 52 -3.19 3.74 -10.11
N THR A 53 -2.00 4.14 -10.54
CA THR A 53 -1.78 4.85 -11.82
C THR A 53 -0.86 4.08 -12.75
N ALA A 54 -0.99 4.33 -14.06
CA ALA A 54 -0.07 3.76 -15.06
C ALA A 54 1.31 4.42 -15.07
N GLU A 55 1.42 5.63 -14.51
CA GLU A 55 2.63 6.45 -14.50
C GLU A 55 2.97 6.86 -13.05
N PRO A 56 4.23 7.21 -12.73
CA PRO A 56 4.63 7.57 -11.36
C PRO A 56 3.90 8.79 -10.78
N LYS A 57 3.23 9.59 -11.60
CA LYS A 57 2.57 10.83 -11.17
C LYS A 57 1.15 10.56 -10.67
N ALA A 58 0.85 10.99 -9.44
CA ALA A 58 -0.45 10.84 -8.79
C ALA A 58 -1.51 11.83 -9.32
N LEU A 59 -1.88 11.75 -10.61
CA LEU A 59 -2.98 12.55 -11.18
C LEU A 59 -4.22 11.68 -11.39
N PRO A 60 -5.44 12.20 -11.11
CA PRO A 60 -6.69 11.46 -11.35
C PRO A 60 -6.85 10.94 -12.79
N LYS A 61 -6.35 11.69 -13.79
CA LYS A 61 -6.41 11.29 -15.20
C LYS A 61 -5.53 10.08 -15.55
N LEU A 62 -4.56 9.74 -14.69
CA LEU A 62 -3.62 8.63 -14.88
C LEU A 62 -4.05 7.39 -14.09
N GLN A 63 -5.15 7.48 -13.35
CA GLN A 63 -5.65 6.40 -12.51
C GLN A 63 -6.21 5.27 -13.37
N VAL A 64 -5.71 4.06 -13.14
CA VAL A 64 -6.14 2.82 -13.80
C VAL A 64 -6.83 1.85 -12.85
N GLY A 65 -6.82 2.14 -11.55
CA GLY A 65 -7.50 1.33 -10.54
C GLY A 65 -7.42 1.91 -9.13
N ARG A 66 -7.79 1.08 -8.16
CA ARG A 66 -7.66 1.36 -6.73
C ARG A 66 -7.20 0.10 -5.99
N ALA A 67 -6.37 0.29 -4.98
CA ALA A 67 -5.86 -0.75 -4.10
C ALA A 67 -6.58 -0.68 -2.77
N TYR A 68 -7.39 -1.69 -2.50
CA TYR A 68 -8.14 -1.83 -1.25
C TYR A 68 -7.50 -2.90 -0.40
N GLY A 69 -7.29 -2.63 0.89
CA GLY A 69 -6.76 -3.65 1.78
C GLY A 69 -6.30 -3.15 3.13
N LEU A 70 -5.49 -3.97 3.77
CA LEU A 70 -4.86 -3.71 5.07
C LEU A 70 -3.35 -3.75 4.92
N HIS A 71 -2.67 -2.87 5.64
CA HIS A 71 -1.22 -2.84 5.77
C HIS A 71 -0.83 -2.84 7.25
N SER A 72 0.24 -3.54 7.61
CA SER A 72 0.76 -3.60 8.97
C SER A 72 2.28 -3.61 9.00
N ALA A 73 2.87 -2.94 9.98
CA ALA A 73 4.31 -3.08 10.24
C ALA A 73 4.55 -4.32 11.11
N THR A 74 5.30 -5.27 10.56
CA THR A 74 5.47 -6.61 11.14
C THR A 74 6.92 -6.95 11.48
N SER A 75 7.87 -6.06 11.19
CA SER A 75 9.28 -6.23 11.59
C SER A 75 9.54 -5.53 12.92
N LEU A 76 10.29 -6.18 13.80
CA LEU A 76 10.72 -5.61 15.09
C LEU A 76 12.02 -4.82 14.98
N GLU A 77 12.83 -5.11 13.95
CA GLU A 77 14.21 -4.62 13.84
C GLU A 77 14.38 -3.59 12.73
N GLU A 78 13.63 -3.75 11.62
CA GLU A 78 13.74 -2.90 10.44
C GLU A 78 12.41 -2.21 10.15
N GLY A 79 12.44 -0.90 9.92
CA GLY A 79 11.26 -0.14 9.54
C GLY A 79 11.63 1.19 8.95
N ASN A 80 11.30 1.40 7.68
CA ASN A 80 11.40 2.72 7.07
C ASN A 80 10.10 3.50 7.28
N ARG A 81 10.22 4.77 7.65
CA ARG A 81 9.12 5.75 7.61
C ARG A 81 8.83 6.26 6.20
N GLU A 82 9.54 5.75 5.19
CA GLU A 82 9.31 6.07 3.79
C GLU A 82 7.92 5.56 3.36
N PRO A 83 7.20 6.29 2.49
CA PRO A 83 6.03 5.74 1.84
C PRO A 83 6.45 4.43 1.18
N ILE A 84 5.71 3.36 1.47
CA ILE A 84 5.99 2.02 0.97
C ILE A 84 5.87 2.08 -0.55
N LEU A 85 6.99 2.29 -1.23
CA LEU A 85 7.08 2.13 -2.66
C LEU A 85 7.20 0.63 -2.91
N CYS A 86 6.05 -0.06 -2.95
CA CYS A 86 5.98 -1.41 -3.49
C CYS A 86 6.45 -1.33 -4.96
N HIS A 87 7.67 -1.81 -5.22
CA HIS A 87 8.22 -1.94 -6.57
C HIS A 87 7.66 -3.18 -7.27
#